data_AF-A0A386UH92-F1
#
_entry.id   AF-A0A386UH92-F1
#
_cell.length_a   1.000
_cell.length_b   1.000
_cell.length_c   1.000
_cell.angle_alpha   90.00
_cell.angle_beta   90.00
_cell.angle_gamma   90.00
#
_symmetry.space_group_name_H-M   'P 1'
#
loop_
_entity.id
_entity.type
_entity.pdbx_description
1 polymer ?
#
loop_
_entity_poly.entity_id
_entity_poly.type
_entity_poly.pdbx_seq_one_letter_code
_entity_poly.pdbx_strand_id
1 'polypeptide(L)'
;MAKRYTGPHSPQARPDDRRPLPRPRDLRHPLESRTRWITLMGIPFLLSAFWQGPLGLAAHLAAFGGLALGMALTREGLRAEAAYDARPVARRPAWPRKLFGGILTGVALGVGSWVPGAELGAAVIGVAGGVLHWLAFGPDPMRDKGMEGIDSVQQDRAHRIIAEGEAHLKAMQDAILRTGDRRLEARVAMFAATARDLFQRIEQDPGDIAATRRYMGVYLQGARDATVKFAGLYAQTRDPRARQDYETLLGDLESQFAARTRKLVEGDRADLDIEISVLRDRLAREGVRPPAPAEPSEPAELERPMTLDDLLIPREPTRR
;
A
#
# COMPACT_ATOMS: atom_id res chain seq x y z
N MET A 1 26.99 4.62 25.70
CA MET A 1 27.89 4.10 24.64
C MET A 1 27.91 2.58 24.73
N ALA A 2 27.26 1.88 23.80
CA ALA A 2 27.22 0.42 23.80
C ALA A 2 28.47 -0.13 23.08
N LYS A 3 29.36 -0.80 23.82
CA LYS A 3 30.50 -1.52 23.24
C LYS A 3 29.99 -2.75 22.51
N ARG A 4 30.27 -2.83 21.20
CA ARG A 4 30.03 -4.03 20.39
C ARG A 4 31.09 -5.07 20.72
N TYR A 5 30.67 -6.21 21.25
CA TYR A 5 31.51 -7.40 21.33
C TYR A 5 31.66 -7.99 19.93
N THR A 6 32.90 -8.14 19.47
CA THR A 6 33.23 -8.94 18.28
C THR A 6 34.20 -10.01 18.76
N GLY A 7 33.73 -11.26 18.81
CA GLY A 7 34.54 -12.41 19.15
C GLY A 7 35.04 -13.10 17.87
N PRO A 8 36.13 -13.88 17.94
CA PRO A 8 36.74 -14.58 16.81
C PRO A 8 35.87 -15.67 16.16
N HIS A 9 34.64 -15.90 16.66
CA HIS A 9 33.67 -16.86 16.09
C HIS A 9 32.37 -16.22 15.59
N SER A 10 32.33 -14.89 15.38
CA SER A 10 31.18 -14.28 14.73
C SER A 10 31.16 -14.62 13.23
N PRO A 11 30.03 -15.11 12.66
CA PRO A 11 29.93 -15.38 11.24
C PRO A 11 30.24 -14.12 10.46
N GLN A 12 31.32 -14.13 9.66
CA GLN A 12 31.60 -13.04 8.73
C GLN A 12 30.52 -13.07 7.64
N ALA A 13 29.58 -12.14 7.72
CA ALA A 13 28.68 -11.88 6.60
C ALA A 13 29.53 -11.43 5.40
N ARG A 14 29.42 -12.16 4.29
CA ARG A 14 30.11 -11.86 3.02
C ARG A 14 29.78 -10.42 2.59
N PRO A 15 30.73 -9.67 1.97
CA PRO A 15 30.53 -8.27 1.64
C PRO A 15 29.43 -7.98 0.61
N ASP A 16 28.90 -9.02 -0.05
CA ASP A 16 28.05 -8.91 -1.24
C ASP A 16 26.54 -8.98 -0.97
N ASP A 17 26.12 -9.19 0.29
CA ASP A 17 24.69 -9.38 0.63
C ASP A 17 24.00 -8.09 1.12
N ARG A 18 24.62 -6.92 0.90
CA ARG A 18 23.97 -5.63 1.14
C ARG A 18 23.13 -5.28 -0.08
N ARG A 19 21.97 -5.92 -0.23
CA ARG A 19 20.90 -5.36 -1.06
C ARG A 19 20.71 -3.91 -0.62
N PRO A 20 20.82 -2.91 -1.51
CA PRO A 20 20.59 -1.53 -1.11
C PRO A 20 19.17 -1.46 -0.55
N LEU A 21 19.06 -1.12 0.75
CA LEU A 21 17.77 -0.86 1.37
C LEU A 21 17.02 0.11 0.44
N PRO A 22 15.77 -0.20 0.03
CA PRO A 22 15.02 0.70 -0.83
C PRO A 22 15.00 2.07 -0.18
N ARG A 23 15.67 3.03 -0.82
CA ARG A 23 15.70 4.41 -0.34
C ARG A 23 14.24 4.85 -0.21
N PRO A 24 13.84 5.48 0.91
CA PRO A 24 12.51 6.08 1.00
C PRO A 24 12.32 6.97 -0.23
N ARG A 25 11.36 6.64 -1.11
CA ARG A 25 10.99 7.53 -2.20
C ARG A 25 10.61 8.86 -1.56
N ASP A 26 11.27 9.94 -1.96
CA ASP A 26 10.98 11.26 -1.44
C ASP A 26 9.51 11.55 -1.77
N LEU A 27 8.65 11.60 -0.75
CA LEU A 27 7.18 11.74 -0.87
C LEU A 27 6.76 13.16 -1.31
N ARG A 28 7.70 13.96 -1.79
CA ARG A 28 7.50 15.37 -2.13
C ARG A 28 6.95 15.47 -3.54
N HIS A 29 5.78 16.11 -3.66
CA HIS A 29 5.22 16.44 -4.97
C HIS A 29 6.15 17.43 -5.70
N PRO A 30 6.48 17.22 -7.00
CA PRO A 30 7.40 18.10 -7.73
C PRO A 30 6.93 19.56 -7.78
N LEU A 31 5.61 19.78 -7.75
CA LEU A 31 5.01 21.11 -7.77
C LEU A 31 4.91 21.78 -6.39
N GLU A 32 5.24 21.09 -5.28
CA GLU A 32 5.10 21.64 -3.92
C GLU A 32 5.93 22.92 -3.74
N SER A 33 7.10 23.01 -4.37
CA SER A 33 8.00 24.17 -4.29
C SER A 33 7.45 25.40 -5.01
N ARG A 34 6.61 25.22 -6.05
CA ARG A 34 6.07 26.30 -6.87
C ARG A 34 5.08 27.17 -6.10
N THR A 35 4.34 26.59 -5.16
CA THR A 35 3.37 27.34 -4.34
C THR A 35 4.06 28.43 -3.51
N ARG A 36 5.25 28.17 -2.98
CA ARG A 36 6.06 29.16 -2.25
C ARG A 36 6.48 30.32 -3.15
N TRP A 37 6.90 30.03 -4.38
CA TRP A 37 7.29 31.06 -5.35
C TRP A 37 6.13 31.94 -5.75
N ILE A 38 4.94 31.38 -5.96
CA ILE A 38 3.75 32.18 -6.30
C ILE A 38 3.32 33.05 -5.12
N THR A 39 3.40 32.56 -3.88
CA THR A 39 3.19 33.41 -2.70
C THR A 39 4.19 34.55 -2.64
N LEU A 40 5.47 34.29 -2.97
CA LEU A 40 6.50 35.33 -3.04
C LEU A 40 6.18 36.37 -4.12
N MET A 41 5.68 35.94 -5.29
CA MET A 41 5.23 36.85 -6.35
C MET A 41 4.03 37.72 -5.95
N GLY A 42 3.33 37.36 -4.88
CA GLY A 42 2.27 38.17 -4.27
C GLY A 42 2.76 39.35 -3.41
N ILE A 43 4.05 39.38 -3.04
CA ILE A 43 4.63 40.43 -2.18
C ILE A 43 4.35 41.87 -2.65
N PRO A 44 4.30 42.19 -3.97
CA PRO A 44 3.92 43.51 -4.41
C PRO A 44 2.59 44.00 -3.83
N PHE A 45 1.57 43.14 -3.66
CA PHE A 45 0.32 43.52 -2.99
C PHE A 45 0.54 43.90 -1.53
N LEU A 46 1.39 43.17 -0.82
CA LEU A 46 1.72 43.46 0.58
C LEU A 46 2.45 44.78 0.72
N LEU A 47 3.43 45.05 -0.15
CA LEU A 47 4.21 46.29 -0.13
C LEU A 47 3.38 47.49 -0.55
N SER A 48 2.60 47.37 -1.63
CA SER A 48 1.80 48.49 -2.15
C SER A 48 0.65 48.87 -1.22
N ALA A 49 0.19 47.96 -0.35
CA ALA A 49 -0.88 48.23 0.63
C ALA A 49 -0.61 49.49 1.47
N PHE A 50 0.65 49.74 1.86
CA PHE A 50 1.05 50.86 2.71
C PHE A 50 1.05 52.22 1.98
N TRP A 51 0.96 52.22 0.65
CA TRP A 51 0.83 53.43 -0.17
C TRP A 51 -0.62 53.73 -0.57
N GLN A 52 -1.58 52.95 -0.10
CA GLN A 52 -3.01 53.12 -0.41
C GLN A 52 -3.75 53.87 0.69
N GLY A 53 -4.92 54.43 0.35
CA GLY A 53 -5.90 54.88 1.34
C GLY A 53 -6.48 53.70 2.15
N PRO A 54 -7.26 53.93 3.21
CA PRO A 54 -7.69 52.89 4.16
C PRO A 54 -8.37 51.68 3.52
N LEU A 55 -9.28 51.90 2.58
CA LEU A 55 -9.98 50.84 1.87
C LEU A 55 -9.03 50.06 0.94
N GLY A 56 -8.12 50.76 0.26
CA GLY A 56 -7.12 50.14 -0.62
C GLY A 56 -6.09 49.33 0.17
N LEU A 57 -5.69 49.78 1.36
CA LEU A 57 -4.83 49.05 2.27
C LEU A 57 -5.49 47.73 2.68
N ALA A 58 -6.76 47.77 3.11
CA ALA A 58 -7.51 46.57 3.47
C ALA A 58 -7.63 45.59 2.29
N ALA A 59 -7.95 46.09 1.09
CA ALA A 59 -8.08 45.28 -0.12
C ALA A 59 -6.76 44.59 -0.51
N HIS A 60 -5.64 45.30 -0.47
CA HIS A 60 -4.32 44.76 -0.82
C HIS A 60 -3.81 43.72 0.19
N LEU A 61 -4.05 43.96 1.49
CA LEU A 61 -3.76 42.96 2.53
C LEU A 61 -4.64 41.72 2.38
N ALA A 62 -5.93 41.90 2.07
CA ALA A 62 -6.85 40.80 1.79
C ALA A 62 -6.43 40.01 0.54
N ALA A 63 -5.99 40.71 -0.52
CA ALA A 63 -5.48 40.09 -1.73
C ALA A 63 -4.23 39.24 -1.45
N PHE A 64 -3.22 39.80 -0.77
CA PHE A 64 -2.03 39.03 -0.40
C PHE A 64 -2.36 37.86 0.53
N GLY A 65 -3.14 38.11 1.59
CA GLY A 65 -3.55 37.09 2.55
C GLY A 65 -4.35 35.96 1.92
N GLY A 66 -5.29 36.28 1.03
CA GLY A 66 -6.06 35.31 0.26
C GLY A 66 -5.17 34.49 -0.68
N LEU A 67 -4.27 35.13 -1.42
CA LEU A 67 -3.31 34.44 -2.28
C LEU A 67 -2.40 33.49 -1.48
N ALA A 68 -1.84 33.96 -0.36
CA ALA A 68 -0.98 33.17 0.50
C ALA A 68 -1.72 31.96 1.10
N LEU A 69 -2.94 32.17 1.59
CA LEU A 69 -3.78 31.09 2.11
C LEU A 69 -4.16 30.11 1.00
N GLY A 70 -4.54 30.60 -0.19
CA GLY A 70 -4.86 29.75 -1.35
C GLY A 70 -3.67 28.88 -1.75
N MET A 71 -2.45 29.43 -1.66
CA MET A 71 -1.24 28.66 -1.95
C MET A 71 -0.86 27.69 -0.84
N ALA A 72 -1.13 28.00 0.42
CA ALA A 72 -0.99 27.06 1.52
C ALA A 72 -1.94 25.85 1.35
N LEU A 73 -3.21 26.11 1.00
CA LEU A 73 -4.19 25.07 0.69
C LEU A 73 -3.75 24.18 -0.46
N THR A 74 -3.30 24.80 -1.56
CA THR A 74 -2.79 24.08 -2.73
C THR A 74 -1.59 23.22 -2.38
N ARG A 75 -0.68 23.72 -1.53
CA ARG A 75 0.48 22.98 -1.05
C ARG A 75 0.09 21.74 -0.26
N GLU A 76 -0.89 21.85 0.63
CA GLU A 76 -1.44 20.69 1.35
C GLU A 76 -2.13 19.70 0.42
N GLY A 77 -2.84 20.20 -0.61
CA GLY A 77 -3.43 19.38 -1.66
C GLY A 77 -2.39 18.55 -2.41
N LEU A 78 -1.30 19.18 -2.86
CA LEU A 78 -0.20 18.50 -3.55
C LEU A 78 0.51 17.46 -2.66
N ARG A 79 0.64 17.73 -1.36
CA ARG A 79 1.18 16.75 -0.40
C ARG A 79 0.25 15.56 -0.21
N ALA A 80 -1.06 15.82 -0.13
CA ALA A 80 -2.06 14.77 -0.04
C ALA A 80 -2.08 13.89 -1.30
N GLU A 81 -1.95 14.51 -2.47
CA GLU A 81 -1.83 13.84 -3.77
C GLU A 81 -0.57 12.99 -3.85
N ALA A 82 0.61 13.50 -3.49
CA ALA A 82 1.82 12.69 -3.46
C ALA A 82 1.73 11.48 -2.50
N ALA A 83 1.04 11.65 -1.36
CA ALA A 83 0.78 10.55 -0.43
C ALA A 83 -0.23 9.53 -0.98
N TYR A 84 -1.22 9.99 -1.75
CA TYR A 84 -2.20 9.17 -2.45
C TYR A 84 -1.54 8.37 -3.60
N ASP A 85 -0.67 9.01 -4.39
CA ASP A 85 0.03 8.38 -5.52
C ASP A 85 1.08 7.36 -5.07
N ALA A 86 1.77 7.64 -3.97
CA ALA A 86 2.77 6.73 -3.41
C ALA A 86 2.19 5.40 -2.92
N ARG A 87 0.88 5.35 -2.65
CA ARG A 87 0.20 4.14 -2.16
C ARG A 87 -0.51 3.41 -3.31
N PRO A 88 -0.42 2.06 -3.36
CA PRO A 88 -1.20 1.27 -4.30
C PRO A 88 -2.70 1.28 -3.96
N VAL A 89 -3.04 1.37 -2.66
CA VAL A 89 -4.42 1.46 -2.15
C VAL A 89 -4.55 2.73 -1.28
N ALA A 90 -5.47 3.62 -1.64
CA ALA A 90 -5.69 4.88 -0.93
C ALA A 90 -7.12 5.40 -1.11
N ARG A 91 -7.71 5.93 -0.02
CA ARG A 91 -8.97 6.69 -0.07
C ARG A 91 -8.74 8.09 -0.62
N ARG A 92 -9.75 8.64 -1.30
CA ARG A 92 -9.76 10.03 -1.76
C ARG A 92 -9.60 10.99 -0.57
N PRO A 93 -8.88 12.13 -0.75
CA PRO A 93 -8.86 13.20 0.24
C PRO A 93 -10.28 13.67 0.62
N ALA A 94 -10.50 13.95 1.91
CA ALA A 94 -11.83 14.33 2.42
C ALA A 94 -12.36 15.66 1.86
N TRP A 95 -11.47 16.56 1.42
CA TRP A 95 -11.84 17.86 0.87
C TRP A 95 -10.88 18.28 -0.27
N PRO A 96 -11.40 18.88 -1.36
CA PRO A 96 -10.62 19.24 -2.55
C PRO A 96 -9.82 20.54 -2.34
N ARG A 97 -8.64 20.42 -1.72
CA ARG A 97 -7.81 21.55 -1.29
C ARG A 97 -7.30 22.41 -2.44
N LYS A 98 -6.91 21.82 -3.58
CA LYS A 98 -6.42 22.56 -4.75
C LYS A 98 -7.55 23.37 -5.40
N LEU A 99 -8.77 22.85 -5.42
CA LEU A 99 -9.95 23.59 -5.89
C LEU A 99 -10.21 24.85 -5.07
N PHE A 100 -10.29 24.71 -3.74
CA PHE A 100 -10.47 25.87 -2.85
C PHE A 100 -9.29 26.84 -2.94
N GLY A 101 -8.07 26.32 -3.07
CA GLY A 101 -6.88 27.13 -3.32
C GLY A 101 -6.98 27.97 -4.58
N GLY A 102 -7.49 27.40 -5.67
CA GLY A 102 -7.70 28.10 -6.95
C GLY A 102 -8.81 29.14 -6.90
N ILE A 103 -9.94 28.83 -6.26
CA ILE A 103 -11.03 29.80 -6.03
C ILE A 103 -10.51 30.99 -5.23
N LEU A 104 -9.81 30.72 -4.12
CA LEU A 104 -9.29 31.76 -3.25
C LEU A 104 -8.22 32.61 -3.95
N THR A 105 -7.37 31.97 -4.78
CA THR A 105 -6.39 32.68 -5.62
C THR A 105 -7.07 33.61 -6.61
N GLY A 106 -8.13 33.15 -7.29
CA GLY A 106 -8.89 33.98 -8.22
C GLY A 106 -9.57 35.17 -7.53
N VAL A 107 -10.22 34.94 -6.39
CA VAL A 107 -10.84 36.01 -5.58
C VAL A 107 -9.78 37.02 -5.12
N ALA A 108 -8.64 36.54 -4.61
CA ALA A 108 -7.54 37.38 -4.16
C ALA A 108 -7.01 38.29 -5.27
N LEU A 109 -6.82 37.76 -6.48
CA LEU A 109 -6.37 38.54 -7.64
C LEU A 109 -7.42 39.54 -8.12
N GLY A 110 -8.70 39.16 -8.09
CA GLY A 110 -9.80 40.07 -8.40
C GLY A 110 -9.87 41.25 -7.41
N VAL A 111 -9.76 40.97 -6.11
CA VAL A 111 -9.73 42.00 -5.07
C VAL A 111 -8.49 42.89 -5.22
N GLY A 112 -7.32 42.30 -5.46
CA GLY A 112 -6.06 43.04 -5.58
C GLY A 112 -5.98 43.92 -6.83
N SER A 113 -6.69 43.56 -7.90
CA SER A 113 -6.74 44.32 -9.16
C SER A 113 -7.93 45.27 -9.27
N TRP A 114 -8.77 45.35 -8.23
CA TRP A 114 -9.96 46.17 -8.27
C TRP A 114 -9.64 47.67 -8.30
N VAL A 115 -10.18 48.35 -9.30
CA VAL A 115 -10.09 49.80 -9.50
C VAL A 115 -11.50 50.32 -9.78
N PRO A 116 -11.94 51.43 -9.16
CA PRO A 116 -13.25 52.03 -9.43
C PRO A 116 -13.44 52.31 -10.93
N GLY A 117 -14.55 51.84 -11.51
CA GLY A 117 -14.87 51.99 -12.93
C GLY A 117 -14.24 50.94 -13.87
N ALA A 118 -13.52 49.96 -13.33
CA ALA A 118 -12.90 48.86 -14.08
C ALA A 118 -13.26 47.47 -13.50
N GLU A 119 -14.48 47.32 -12.99
CA GLU A 119 -14.96 46.14 -12.26
C GLU A 119 -14.89 44.88 -13.12
N LEU A 120 -15.22 45.01 -14.42
CA LEU A 120 -15.14 43.91 -15.37
C LEU A 120 -13.69 43.42 -15.57
N GLY A 121 -12.72 44.34 -15.57
CA GLY A 121 -11.30 44.01 -15.67
C GLY A 121 -10.83 43.18 -14.47
N ALA A 122 -11.21 43.61 -13.26
CA ALA A 122 -10.90 42.88 -12.03
C ALA A 122 -11.54 41.48 -12.00
N ALA A 123 -12.79 41.35 -12.46
CA ALA A 123 -13.46 40.06 -12.59
C ALA A 123 -12.73 39.13 -13.57
N VAL A 124 -12.31 39.63 -14.74
CA VAL A 124 -11.56 38.87 -15.73
C VAL A 124 -10.21 38.41 -15.16
N ILE A 125 -9.49 39.27 -14.45
CA ILE A 125 -8.23 38.91 -13.79
C ILE A 125 -8.45 37.81 -12.75
N GLY A 126 -9.50 37.91 -11.94
CA GLY A 126 -9.82 36.90 -10.94
C GLY A 126 -10.18 35.54 -11.56
N VAL A 127 -11.02 35.53 -12.59
CA VAL A 127 -11.38 34.30 -13.32
C VAL A 127 -10.15 33.70 -14.00
N ALA A 128 -9.36 34.50 -14.71
CA ALA A 128 -8.14 34.05 -15.37
C ALA A 128 -7.14 33.47 -14.35
N GLY A 129 -6.98 34.10 -13.19
CA GLY A 129 -6.14 33.60 -12.10
C GLY A 129 -6.60 32.24 -11.58
N GLY A 130 -7.90 32.05 -11.37
CA GLY A 130 -8.47 30.77 -10.94
C GLY A 130 -8.30 29.66 -12.01
N VAL A 131 -8.52 29.99 -13.28
CA VAL A 131 -8.33 29.04 -14.40
C VAL A 131 -6.86 28.65 -14.56
N LEU A 132 -5.94 29.63 -14.52
CA LEU A 132 -4.50 29.37 -14.59
C LEU A 132 -4.03 28.54 -13.40
N HIS A 133 -4.56 28.78 -12.21
CA HIS A 133 -4.28 27.94 -11.04
C HIS A 133 -4.73 26.49 -11.29
N TRP A 134 -5.96 26.29 -11.76
CA TRP A 134 -6.48 24.96 -12.06
C TRP A 134 -5.65 24.24 -13.14
N LEU A 135 -5.25 24.94 -14.20
CA LEU A 135 -4.38 24.39 -15.25
C LEU A 135 -2.97 24.06 -14.74
N ALA A 136 -2.43 24.86 -13.81
CA ALA A 136 -1.07 24.67 -13.30
C ALA A 136 -0.95 23.54 -12.27
N PHE A 137 -1.98 23.32 -11.44
CA PHE A 137 -1.94 22.37 -10.31
C PHE A 137 -2.87 21.16 -10.48
N GLY A 138 -3.79 21.21 -11.44
CA GLY A 138 -4.76 20.17 -11.71
C GLY A 138 -5.82 19.99 -10.61
N PRO A 139 -6.84 19.17 -10.87
CA PRO A 139 -7.85 18.82 -9.88
C PRO A 139 -7.27 17.91 -8.77
N ASP A 140 -7.87 17.93 -7.58
CA ASP A 140 -7.57 16.96 -6.52
C ASP A 140 -8.02 15.54 -6.94
N PRO A 141 -7.35 14.46 -6.48
CA PRO A 141 -7.83 13.09 -6.68
C PRO A 141 -9.23 12.92 -6.07
N MET A 142 -10.26 12.62 -6.88
CA MET A 142 -11.66 12.52 -6.41
C MET A 142 -12.18 11.09 -6.28
N ARG A 143 -11.38 10.10 -6.65
CA ARG A 143 -11.74 8.67 -6.61
C ARG A 143 -10.86 7.91 -5.64
N ASP A 144 -11.41 6.85 -5.09
CA ASP A 144 -10.62 5.89 -4.32
C ASP A 144 -9.76 5.06 -5.27
N LYS A 145 -8.51 4.79 -4.90
CA LYS A 145 -7.53 4.05 -5.69
C LYS A 145 -7.40 2.64 -5.16
N GLY A 146 -7.47 1.65 -6.05
CA GLY A 146 -7.23 0.25 -5.71
C GLY A 146 -8.28 -0.35 -4.76
N MET A 147 -9.50 0.22 -4.74
CA MET A 147 -10.63 -0.25 -3.94
C MET A 147 -11.76 -0.87 -4.79
N GLU A 148 -11.58 -1.03 -6.10
CA GLU A 148 -12.57 -1.67 -6.97
C GLU A 148 -12.42 -3.19 -6.89
N GLY A 149 -13.48 -3.89 -6.45
CA GLY A 149 -13.55 -5.35 -6.36
C GLY A 149 -13.36 -5.94 -4.95
N ILE A 150 -13.03 -5.13 -3.94
CA ILE A 150 -12.93 -5.56 -2.55
C ILE A 150 -14.16 -5.02 -1.81
N ASP A 151 -15.07 -5.90 -1.42
CA ASP A 151 -16.21 -5.54 -0.57
C ASP A 151 -15.66 -5.08 0.79
N SER A 152 -15.48 -3.76 0.96
CA SER A 152 -14.89 -3.16 2.17
C SER A 152 -15.63 -3.58 3.45
N VAL A 153 -16.91 -3.94 3.32
CA VAL A 153 -17.71 -4.48 4.42
C VAL A 153 -17.24 -5.87 4.83
N GLN A 154 -16.79 -6.69 3.88
CA GLN A 154 -16.21 -8.01 4.16
C GLN A 154 -14.82 -7.89 4.79
N GLN A 155 -13.96 -6.98 4.32
CA GLN A 155 -12.67 -6.72 4.96
C GLN A 155 -12.81 -6.19 6.39
N ASP A 156 -13.67 -5.19 6.61
CA ASP A 156 -13.91 -4.65 7.96
C ASP A 156 -14.45 -5.75 8.90
N ARG A 157 -15.29 -6.65 8.37
CA ARG A 157 -15.78 -7.83 9.10
C ARG A 157 -14.67 -8.84 9.38
N ALA A 158 -13.77 -9.08 8.42
CA ALA A 158 -12.60 -9.96 8.57
C ALA A 158 -11.74 -9.48 9.74
N HIS A 159 -11.35 -8.21 9.71
CA HIS A 159 -10.50 -7.61 10.73
C HIS A 159 -11.14 -7.68 12.11
N ARG A 160 -12.46 -7.46 12.22
CA ARG A 160 -13.17 -7.57 13.50
C ARG A 160 -13.13 -8.99 14.06
N ILE A 161 -13.42 -9.99 13.23
CA ILE A 161 -13.44 -11.41 13.65
C ILE A 161 -12.02 -11.89 13.99
N ILE A 162 -11.01 -11.49 13.20
CA ILE A 162 -9.60 -11.79 13.50
C ILE A 162 -9.19 -11.18 14.84
N ALA A 163 -9.58 -9.92 15.10
CA ALA A 163 -9.27 -9.26 16.37
C ALA A 163 -9.91 -9.99 17.58
N GLU A 164 -11.14 -10.47 17.44
CA GLU A 164 -11.79 -11.32 18.45
C GLU A 164 -11.04 -12.64 18.66
N GLY A 165 -10.62 -13.29 17.56
CA GLY A 165 -9.80 -14.51 17.61
C GLY A 165 -8.45 -14.31 18.31
N GLU A 166 -7.71 -13.26 17.99
CA GLU A 166 -6.46 -12.90 18.69
C GLU A 166 -6.68 -12.61 20.17
N ALA A 167 -7.80 -11.97 20.54
CA ALA A 167 -8.15 -11.75 21.94
C ALA A 167 -8.35 -13.09 22.69
N HIS A 168 -8.98 -14.09 22.06
CA HIS A 168 -9.10 -15.43 22.62
C HIS A 168 -7.74 -16.12 22.77
N LEU A 169 -6.86 -16.07 21.77
CA LEU A 169 -5.52 -16.65 21.83
C LEU A 169 -4.65 -15.99 22.90
N LYS A 170 -4.76 -14.67 23.07
CA LYS A 170 -4.08 -13.95 24.14
C LYS A 170 -4.59 -14.38 25.51
N ALA A 171 -5.90 -14.46 25.70
CA ALA A 171 -6.48 -14.91 26.96
C ALA A 171 -6.09 -16.36 27.30
N MET A 172 -5.90 -17.23 26.30
CA MET A 172 -5.35 -18.58 26.50
C MET A 172 -3.92 -18.54 27.01
N GLN A 173 -3.05 -17.75 26.37
CA GLN A 173 -1.66 -17.56 26.79
C GLN A 173 -1.57 -16.99 28.22
N ASP A 174 -2.37 -15.99 28.55
CA ASP A 174 -2.38 -15.41 29.89
C ASP A 174 -2.87 -16.43 30.94
N ALA A 175 -3.89 -17.23 30.60
CA ALA A 175 -4.45 -18.23 31.50
C ALA A 175 -3.47 -19.38 31.79
N ILE A 176 -2.73 -19.85 30.77
CA ILE A 176 -1.83 -21.00 30.91
C ILE A 176 -0.59 -20.69 31.77
N LEU A 177 -0.13 -19.44 31.81
CA LEU A 177 0.99 -18.99 32.65
C LEU A 177 0.78 -19.33 34.14
N ARG A 178 -0.48 -19.37 34.60
CA ARG A 178 -0.82 -19.72 36.00
C ARG A 178 -0.45 -21.17 36.37
N THR A 179 -0.24 -22.04 35.39
CA THR A 179 0.20 -23.42 35.63
C THR A 179 1.69 -23.52 35.98
N GLY A 180 2.50 -22.54 35.54
CA GLY A 180 3.95 -22.52 35.71
C GLY A 180 4.68 -23.67 34.98
N ASP A 181 4.04 -24.32 34.01
CA ASP A 181 4.63 -25.42 33.23
C ASP A 181 5.00 -24.92 31.83
N ARG A 182 6.31 -24.77 31.58
CA ARG A 182 6.86 -24.30 30.30
C ARG A 182 6.45 -25.15 29.11
N ARG A 183 6.18 -26.45 29.30
CA ARG A 183 5.76 -27.35 28.22
C ARG A 183 4.31 -27.08 27.82
N LEU A 184 3.45 -26.79 28.80
CA LEU A 184 2.06 -26.40 28.54
C LEU A 184 1.98 -25.02 27.88
N GLU A 185 2.81 -24.07 28.33
CA GLU A 185 2.96 -22.76 27.68
C GLU A 185 3.38 -22.90 26.20
N ALA A 186 4.40 -23.72 25.92
CA ALA A 186 4.84 -23.99 24.56
C ALA A 186 3.75 -24.63 23.70
N ARG A 187 2.94 -25.54 24.28
CA ARG A 187 1.84 -26.19 23.56
C ARG A 187 0.74 -25.19 23.17
N VAL A 188 0.36 -24.30 24.08
CA VAL A 188 -0.60 -23.23 23.76
C VAL A 188 -0.03 -22.28 22.71
N ALA A 189 1.26 -21.96 22.76
CA ALA A 189 1.91 -21.13 21.75
C ALA A 189 1.92 -21.78 20.36
N MET A 190 2.13 -23.09 20.26
CA MET A 190 2.03 -23.84 19.00
C MET A 190 0.62 -23.80 18.41
N PHE A 191 -0.40 -24.02 19.25
CA PHE A 191 -1.78 -23.87 18.82
C PHE A 191 -2.08 -22.45 18.33
N ALA A 192 -1.63 -21.43 19.07
CA ALA A 192 -1.80 -20.03 18.67
C ALA A 192 -1.12 -19.71 17.33
N ALA A 193 0.06 -20.28 17.06
CA ALA A 193 0.71 -20.14 15.76
C ALA A 193 -0.13 -20.77 14.63
N THR A 194 -0.64 -21.99 14.84
CA THR A 194 -1.51 -22.68 13.87
C THR A 194 -2.80 -21.90 13.60
N ALA A 195 -3.39 -21.29 14.62
CA ALA A 195 -4.56 -20.44 14.46
C ALA A 195 -4.24 -19.12 13.70
N ARG A 196 -3.06 -18.54 13.93
CA ARG A 196 -2.59 -17.35 13.20
C ARG A 196 -2.36 -17.60 11.72
N ASP A 197 -1.90 -18.80 11.34
CA ASP A 197 -1.80 -19.18 9.93
C ASP A 197 -3.18 -19.12 9.24
N LEU A 198 -4.23 -19.56 9.95
CA LEU A 198 -5.61 -19.44 9.46
C LEU A 198 -6.07 -17.97 9.41
N PHE A 199 -5.72 -17.14 10.39
CA PHE A 199 -6.06 -15.71 10.37
C PHE A 199 -5.39 -14.98 9.21
N GLN A 200 -4.10 -15.23 8.98
CA GLN A 200 -3.34 -14.65 7.88
C GLN A 200 -3.97 -15.01 6.53
N ARG A 201 -4.48 -16.24 6.39
CA ARG A 201 -5.19 -16.66 5.20
C ARG A 201 -6.48 -15.87 4.98
N ILE A 202 -7.29 -15.70 6.02
CA ILE A 202 -8.53 -14.92 5.96
C ILE A 202 -8.26 -13.42 5.71
N GLU A 203 -7.13 -12.92 6.19
CA GLU A 203 -6.70 -11.54 5.90
C GLU A 203 -6.34 -11.35 4.42
N GLN A 204 -5.76 -12.37 3.79
CA GLN A 204 -5.45 -12.37 2.36
C GLN A 204 -6.71 -12.52 1.50
N ASP A 205 -7.64 -13.39 1.90
CA ASP A 205 -8.93 -13.58 1.24
C ASP A 205 -10.11 -13.49 2.24
N PRO A 206 -10.75 -12.31 2.33
CA PRO A 206 -11.92 -12.10 3.18
C PRO A 206 -13.16 -12.93 2.77
N GLY A 207 -13.21 -13.49 1.55
CA GLY A 207 -14.32 -14.34 1.10
C GLY A 207 -14.45 -15.62 1.94
N ASP A 208 -13.34 -16.10 2.50
CA ASP A 208 -13.26 -17.34 3.27
C ASP A 208 -13.86 -17.26 4.68
N ILE A 209 -14.24 -16.08 5.16
CA ILE A 209 -14.80 -15.86 6.50
C ILE A 209 -16.05 -16.72 6.72
N ALA A 210 -16.92 -16.80 5.73
CA ALA A 210 -18.19 -17.52 5.86
C ALA A 210 -17.94 -18.99 6.21
N ALA A 211 -16.93 -19.58 5.59
CA ALA A 211 -16.60 -20.99 5.75
C ALA A 211 -15.70 -21.29 6.97
N THR A 212 -15.15 -20.26 7.63
CA THR A 212 -14.28 -20.36 8.82
C THR A 212 -14.90 -19.81 10.10
N ARG A 213 -16.06 -19.14 10.04
CA ARG A 213 -16.74 -18.51 11.19
C ARG A 213 -16.83 -19.40 12.44
N ARG A 214 -17.14 -20.69 12.28
CA ARG A 214 -17.26 -21.64 13.41
C ARG A 214 -15.93 -21.82 14.17
N TYR A 215 -14.81 -21.80 13.45
CA TYR A 215 -13.48 -21.93 14.03
C TYR A 215 -13.10 -20.66 14.81
N MET A 216 -13.39 -19.49 14.24
CA MET A 216 -13.05 -18.18 14.83
C MET A 216 -13.87 -17.84 16.08
N GLY A 217 -15.16 -18.20 16.09
CA GLY A 217 -16.03 -17.97 17.24
C GLY A 217 -16.02 -19.15 18.20
N VAL A 218 -16.80 -20.18 17.88
CA VAL A 218 -17.15 -21.27 18.80
C VAL A 218 -15.93 -22.05 19.28
N TYR A 219 -14.99 -22.40 18.38
CA TYR A 219 -13.85 -23.22 18.75
C TYR A 219 -12.77 -22.45 19.51
N LEU A 220 -12.41 -21.22 19.10
CA LEU A 220 -11.46 -20.42 19.86
C LEU A 220 -12.02 -20.00 21.23
N GLN A 221 -13.29 -19.62 21.30
CA GLN A 221 -13.95 -19.34 22.58
C GLN A 221 -13.94 -20.58 23.48
N GLY A 222 -14.32 -21.74 22.94
CA GLY A 222 -14.31 -23.01 23.67
C GLY A 222 -12.90 -23.40 24.16
N ALA A 223 -11.88 -23.24 23.30
CA ALA A 223 -10.48 -23.48 23.66
C ALA A 223 -9.99 -22.54 24.77
N ARG A 224 -10.38 -21.27 24.72
CA ARG A 224 -10.12 -20.27 25.76
C ARG A 224 -10.77 -20.67 27.08
N ASP A 225 -12.04 -21.02 27.07
CA ASP A 225 -12.77 -21.39 28.28
C ASP A 225 -12.22 -22.69 28.89
N ALA A 226 -11.87 -23.67 28.07
CA ALA A 226 -11.21 -24.90 28.49
C ALA A 226 -9.85 -24.62 29.13
N THR A 227 -9.05 -23.73 28.52
CA THR A 227 -7.72 -23.33 29.05
C THR A 227 -7.84 -22.64 30.41
N VAL A 228 -8.82 -21.75 30.57
CA VAL A 228 -9.05 -21.06 31.86
C VAL A 228 -9.42 -22.05 32.96
N LYS A 229 -10.33 -23.00 32.66
CA LYS A 229 -10.75 -24.05 33.60
C LYS A 229 -9.61 -25.01 33.94
N PHE A 230 -8.91 -25.50 32.92
CA PHE A 230 -7.76 -26.38 33.08
C PHE A 230 -6.67 -25.74 33.94
N ALA A 231 -6.27 -24.50 33.64
CA ALA A 231 -5.23 -23.81 34.40
C ALA A 231 -5.61 -23.63 35.87
N GLY A 232 -6.89 -23.36 36.16
CA GLY A 232 -7.38 -23.26 37.54
C GLY A 232 -7.32 -24.60 38.29
N LEU A 233 -7.79 -25.67 37.66
CA LEU A 233 -7.76 -27.02 38.24
C LEU A 233 -6.32 -27.52 38.45
N TYR A 234 -5.47 -27.39 37.43
CA TYR A 234 -4.12 -27.92 37.44
C TYR A 234 -3.19 -27.16 38.41
N ALA A 235 -3.40 -25.86 38.59
CA ALA A 235 -2.66 -25.08 39.58
C ALA A 235 -2.91 -25.56 41.03
N GLN A 236 -4.11 -26.08 41.32
CA GLN A 236 -4.49 -26.57 42.66
C GLN A 236 -4.15 -28.04 42.88
N THR A 237 -4.41 -28.88 41.87
CA THR A 237 -4.38 -30.35 42.03
C THR A 237 -3.14 -31.01 41.45
N ARG A 238 -2.49 -30.36 40.46
CA ARG A 238 -1.43 -30.96 39.63
C ARG A 238 -1.83 -32.32 39.02
N ASP A 239 -3.12 -32.50 38.72
CA ASP A 239 -3.65 -33.77 38.21
C ASP A 239 -3.06 -34.12 36.81
N PRO A 240 -2.34 -35.26 36.68
CA PRO A 240 -1.77 -35.68 35.40
C PRO A 240 -2.83 -36.06 34.35
N ARG A 241 -4.02 -36.50 34.77
CA ARG A 241 -5.09 -36.86 33.84
C ARG A 241 -5.69 -35.61 33.18
N ALA A 242 -5.98 -34.59 33.99
CA ALA A 242 -6.44 -33.30 33.48
C ALA A 242 -5.45 -32.67 32.48
N ARG A 243 -4.14 -32.85 32.72
CA ARG A 243 -3.10 -32.44 31.77
C ARG A 243 -3.20 -33.19 30.44
N GLN A 244 -3.28 -34.51 30.49
CA GLN A 244 -3.36 -35.34 29.28
C GLN A 244 -4.61 -35.03 28.45
N ASP A 245 -5.77 -34.87 29.10
CA ASP A 245 -7.02 -34.53 28.43
C ASP A 245 -6.94 -33.16 27.74
N TYR A 246 -6.32 -32.18 28.40
CA TYR A 246 -6.10 -30.85 27.82
C TYR A 246 -5.10 -30.85 26.65
N GLU A 247 -3.98 -31.57 26.78
CA GLU A 247 -3.01 -31.71 25.69
C GLU A 247 -3.63 -32.41 24.46
N THR A 248 -4.52 -33.38 24.68
CA THR A 248 -5.30 -34.06 23.63
C THR A 248 -6.25 -33.08 22.93
N LEU A 249 -7.02 -32.31 23.69
CA LEU A 249 -7.90 -31.26 23.15
C LEU A 249 -7.14 -30.26 22.26
N LEU A 250 -5.97 -29.79 22.71
CA LEU A 250 -5.14 -28.89 21.91
C LEU A 250 -4.64 -29.57 20.63
N GLY A 251 -4.24 -30.84 20.69
CA GLY A 251 -3.86 -31.62 19.50
C GLY A 251 -4.98 -31.74 18.48
N ASP A 252 -6.20 -32.04 18.94
CA ASP A 252 -7.37 -32.15 18.06
C ASP A 252 -7.71 -30.82 17.40
N LEU A 253 -7.68 -29.73 18.17
CA LEU A 253 -7.92 -28.38 17.66
C LEU A 253 -6.84 -27.96 16.66
N GLU A 254 -5.56 -28.17 16.95
CA GLU A 254 -4.46 -27.90 16.02
C GLU A 254 -4.66 -28.63 14.69
N SER A 255 -4.98 -29.93 14.74
CA SER A 255 -5.22 -30.74 13.55
C SER A 255 -6.40 -30.20 12.72
N GLN A 256 -7.50 -29.84 13.38
CA GLN A 256 -8.68 -29.30 12.71
C GLN A 256 -8.43 -27.92 12.09
N PHE A 257 -7.69 -27.03 12.76
CA PHE A 257 -7.33 -25.72 12.22
C PHE A 257 -6.37 -25.87 11.03
N ALA A 258 -5.34 -26.69 11.16
CA ALA A 258 -4.40 -26.94 10.07
C ALA A 258 -5.09 -27.56 8.84
N ALA A 259 -6.03 -28.50 9.06
CA ALA A 259 -6.83 -29.08 7.99
C ALA A 259 -7.73 -28.04 7.32
N ARG A 260 -8.30 -27.11 8.09
CA ARG A 260 -9.12 -26.03 7.55
C ARG A 260 -8.29 -25.08 6.70
N THR A 261 -7.10 -24.67 7.16
CA THR A 261 -6.18 -23.82 6.39
C THR A 261 -5.78 -24.47 5.07
N ARG A 262 -5.45 -25.77 5.06
CA ARG A 262 -5.13 -26.50 3.83
C ARG A 262 -6.28 -26.52 2.82
N LYS A 263 -7.52 -26.73 3.29
CA LYS A 263 -8.70 -26.72 2.42
C LYS A 263 -8.93 -25.38 1.72
N LEU A 264 -8.62 -24.26 2.38
CA LEU A 264 -8.69 -22.95 1.75
C LEU A 264 -7.66 -22.84 0.60
N VAL A 265 -6.44 -23.30 0.84
CA VAL A 265 -5.36 -23.32 -0.18
C VAL A 265 -5.71 -24.21 -1.37
N GLU A 266 -6.36 -25.34 -1.13
CA GLU A 266 -6.83 -26.23 -2.20
C GLU A 266 -7.96 -25.60 -3.02
N GLY A 267 -8.87 -24.85 -2.38
CA GLY A 267 -9.93 -24.09 -3.03
C GLY A 267 -9.40 -23.10 -4.06
N ASP A 268 -8.49 -22.20 -3.67
CA ASP A 268 -7.91 -21.22 -4.59
C ASP A 268 -7.21 -21.84 -5.80
N ARG A 269 -6.56 -23.00 -5.61
CA ARG A 269 -5.89 -23.70 -6.70
C ARG A 269 -6.91 -24.20 -7.73
N ALA A 270 -8.01 -24.78 -7.25
CA ALA A 270 -9.10 -25.21 -8.12
C ALA A 270 -9.74 -24.03 -8.86
N ASP A 271 -9.96 -22.89 -8.18
CA ASP A 271 -10.51 -21.69 -8.79
C ASP A 271 -9.57 -21.13 -9.88
N LEU A 272 -8.27 -21.06 -9.61
CA LEU A 272 -7.26 -20.65 -10.59
C LEU A 272 -7.21 -21.59 -11.80
N ASP A 273 -7.26 -22.91 -11.58
CA ASP A 273 -7.27 -23.89 -12.66
C ASP A 273 -8.50 -23.73 -13.56
N ILE A 274 -9.67 -23.45 -12.97
CA ILE A 274 -10.88 -23.12 -13.71
C ILE A 274 -10.69 -21.83 -14.51
N GLU A 275 -10.18 -20.75 -13.92
CA GLU A 275 -9.94 -19.49 -14.63
C GLU A 275 -8.97 -19.66 -15.80
N ILE A 276 -7.87 -20.40 -15.61
CA ILE A 276 -6.92 -20.73 -16.68
C ILE A 276 -7.62 -21.52 -17.79
N SER A 277 -8.47 -22.49 -17.45
CA SER A 277 -9.22 -23.27 -18.44
C SER A 277 -10.17 -22.39 -19.26
N VAL A 278 -10.89 -21.48 -18.60
CA VAL A 278 -11.82 -20.54 -19.24
C VAL A 278 -11.06 -19.55 -20.15
N LEU A 279 -9.90 -19.05 -19.71
CA LEU A 279 -9.04 -18.19 -20.52
C LEU A 279 -8.52 -18.92 -21.76
N ARG A 280 -8.07 -20.18 -21.62
CA ARG A 280 -7.65 -21.01 -22.76
C ARG A 280 -8.78 -21.21 -23.75
N ASP A 281 -9.98 -21.53 -23.28
CA ASP A 281 -11.16 -21.69 -24.13
C ASP A 281 -11.53 -20.40 -24.85
N ARG A 282 -11.46 -19.25 -24.18
CA ARG A 282 -11.69 -17.93 -24.80
C ARG A 282 -10.63 -17.61 -25.85
N LEU A 283 -9.35 -17.80 -25.53
CA LEU A 283 -8.24 -17.59 -26.47
C LEU A 283 -8.34 -18.50 -27.70
N ALA A 284 -8.75 -19.76 -27.51
CA ALA A 284 -8.98 -20.70 -28.60
C ALA A 284 -10.14 -20.24 -29.52
N ARG A 285 -11.21 -19.66 -28.96
CA ARG A 285 -12.34 -19.10 -29.71
C ARG A 285 -11.98 -17.79 -30.42
N GLU A 286 -11.11 -16.97 -29.84
CA GLU A 286 -10.65 -15.69 -30.40
C GLU A 286 -9.46 -15.84 -31.37
N GLY A 287 -8.99 -17.08 -31.60
CA GLY A 287 -7.96 -17.39 -32.61
C GLY A 287 -6.54 -16.98 -32.22
N VAL A 288 -6.30 -16.61 -30.96
CA VAL A 288 -4.97 -16.22 -30.47
C VAL A 288 -4.16 -17.49 -30.19
N ARG A 289 -3.39 -17.96 -31.18
CA ARG A 289 -2.40 -19.02 -30.94
C ARG A 289 -1.19 -18.44 -30.21
N PRO A 290 -0.72 -19.08 -29.12
CA PRO A 290 0.62 -18.79 -28.62
C PRO A 290 1.63 -19.05 -29.76
N PRO A 291 2.69 -18.23 -29.91
CA PRO A 291 3.70 -18.45 -30.93
C PRO A 291 4.22 -19.88 -30.79
N ALA A 292 4.14 -20.64 -31.88
CA ALA A 292 4.70 -21.99 -31.90
C ALA A 292 6.17 -21.91 -31.46
N PRO A 293 6.69 -22.89 -30.68
CA PRO A 293 8.11 -22.98 -30.42
C PRO A 293 8.80 -22.92 -31.77
N ALA A 294 9.71 -21.97 -31.95
CA ALA A 294 10.47 -21.85 -33.19
C ALA A 294 11.05 -23.22 -33.52
N GLU A 295 10.69 -23.78 -34.67
CA GLU A 295 11.37 -24.96 -35.17
C GLU A 295 12.87 -24.66 -35.21
N PRO A 296 13.74 -25.65 -34.91
CA PRO A 296 15.17 -25.43 -34.97
C PRO A 296 15.50 -25.01 -36.41
N SER A 297 15.78 -23.73 -36.61
CA SER A 297 16.35 -23.23 -37.84
C SER A 297 17.61 -24.03 -38.11
N GLU A 298 17.72 -24.60 -39.31
CA GLU A 298 18.89 -25.32 -39.81
C GLU A 298 20.17 -24.62 -39.35
N PRO A 299 21.19 -25.36 -38.90
CA PRO A 299 22.42 -24.75 -38.41
C PRO A 299 22.98 -23.87 -39.52
N ALA A 300 23.04 -22.57 -39.23
CA ALA A 300 23.75 -21.58 -40.02
C ALA A 300 25.08 -22.19 -40.46
N GLU A 301 25.35 -22.16 -41.77
CA GLU A 301 26.62 -22.57 -42.37
C GLU A 301 27.77 -21.99 -41.54
N LEU A 302 28.31 -22.84 -40.66
CA LEU A 302 29.50 -22.55 -39.90
C LEU A 302 30.65 -22.42 -40.90
N GLU A 303 31.20 -21.21 -40.95
CA GLU A 303 32.61 -20.91 -41.24
C GLU A 303 33.26 -21.84 -42.26
N ARG A 304 33.12 -21.51 -43.55
CA ARG A 304 34.18 -21.89 -44.50
C ARG A 304 35.40 -21.02 -44.18
N PRO A 305 36.55 -21.58 -43.77
CA PRO A 305 37.75 -20.79 -43.57
C PRO A 305 38.22 -20.23 -44.91
N MET A 306 38.35 -18.91 -44.97
CA MET A 306 38.83 -18.15 -46.13
C MET A 306 40.29 -18.58 -46.43
N THR A 307 40.53 -19.13 -47.61
CA THR A 307 41.84 -19.67 -47.99
C THR A 307 42.76 -18.57 -48.54
N LEU A 308 44.07 -18.74 -48.38
CA LEU A 308 45.09 -17.74 -48.76
C LEU A 308 45.03 -17.32 -50.24
N ASP A 309 44.46 -18.18 -51.09
CA ASP A 309 44.23 -17.93 -52.51
C ASP A 309 43.21 -16.81 -52.77
N ASP A 310 42.26 -16.59 -51.85
CA ASP A 310 41.27 -15.51 -51.94
C ASP A 310 41.89 -14.11 -51.73
N LEU A 311 43.08 -14.04 -51.11
CA LEU A 311 43.77 -12.79 -50.79
C LEU A 311 44.75 -12.33 -51.88
N LEU A 312 45.07 -13.17 -52.87
CA LEU A 312 46.14 -12.90 -53.84
C LEU A 312 45.66 -12.43 -55.21
N ILE A 313 44.34 -12.27 -55.43
CA ILE A 313 43.84 -11.75 -56.72
C ILE A 313 43.80 -10.21 -56.65
N PRO A 314 44.60 -9.48 -57.46
CA PRO A 314 44.50 -8.04 -57.57
C PRO A 314 43.18 -7.71 -58.29
N ARG A 315 42.27 -7.01 -57.61
CA ARG A 315 41.09 -6.44 -58.26
C ARG A 315 41.54 -5.28 -59.15
N GLU A 316 41.50 -5.47 -60.46
CA GLU A 316 41.57 -4.36 -61.41
C GLU A 316 40.39 -3.40 -61.20
N PRO A 317 40.60 -2.08 -61.32
CA PRO A 317 39.52 -1.11 -61.20
C PRO A 317 38.72 -1.06 -62.50
N THR A 318 37.49 -1.57 -62.48
CA THR A 318 36.55 -1.44 -63.58
C THR A 318 36.17 0.03 -63.77
N ARG A 319 36.54 0.57 -64.94
CA ARG A 319 36.12 1.88 -65.47
C ARG A 319 34.65 1.84 -65.93
N ARG A 320 33.98 2.97 -65.69
CA ARG A 320 32.72 3.51 -66.26
C ARG A 320 31.42 2.92 -65.75
#